data_AF-A0A7W8QHT8-F1
#
_entry.id   AF-A0A7W8QHT8-F1
#
_cell.length_a   1.000
_cell.length_b   1.000
_cell.length_c   1.000
_cell.angle_alpha   90.00
_cell.angle_beta   90.00
_cell.angle_gamma   90.00
#
_symmetry.space_group_name_H-M   'P 1'
#
loop_
_entity.id
_entity.type
_entity.pdbx_description
1 polymer ?
#
loop_
_entity_poly.entity_id
_entity_poly.type
_entity_poly.pdbx_seq_one_letter_code
_entity_poly.pdbx_strand_id
1 'polypeptide(L)'
;MSGTEPRRRGYARQALIGAAGAGAVFAGIFGTPPEPATAEAGAEGVPEAPIVFAADLAGTGGTDLYTVNGAGAPERITETAGNAAEPAWSPGRGEIAFTDDAGGPADLYAVGAGGGEPRRITEDLAEQGGPTWAPDGERIACSDDEPRRPPQESGVHVRAGGGDPVQLTEGGRDPDWDGGSHIAYAGTDGDEDTLYRVSADGGGPRFLAAFPGSEVSDPDWHPDGVRMLFWERTGSGEARLTVAGRDAGDPRAVFGTDAAVGGVSWSPSGELIAFAMDGPEGNGIYLLDAEDPGAPEKAVDLPGSQPVDLDWS
;
A
#
# COMPACT_ATOMS: atom_id res chain seq x y z
N MET A 1 -33.79 3.29 30.50
CA MET A 1 -33.06 4.06 29.47
C MET A 1 -31.60 3.66 29.62
N SER A 2 -31.13 2.77 28.76
CA SER A 2 -29.75 2.26 28.80
C SER A 2 -29.18 2.46 27.41
N GLY A 3 -28.22 3.37 27.30
CA GLY A 3 -27.46 3.61 26.08
C GLY A 3 -26.58 2.42 25.76
N THR A 4 -26.45 2.14 24.46
CA THR A 4 -25.55 1.12 23.92
C THR A 4 -24.49 1.89 23.14
N GLU A 5 -23.25 1.90 23.63
CA GLU A 5 -22.09 2.39 22.88
C GLU A 5 -21.77 1.43 21.73
N PRO A 6 -21.43 1.93 20.53
CA PRO A 6 -20.93 1.08 19.46
C PRO A 6 -19.48 0.67 19.77
N ARG A 7 -19.22 -0.64 19.73
CA ARG A 7 -17.88 -1.21 19.88
C ARG A 7 -17.06 -0.94 18.62
N ARG A 8 -16.16 0.04 18.66
CA ARG A 8 -15.08 0.16 17.68
C ARG A 8 -14.11 -1.00 17.89
N ARG A 9 -13.98 -1.89 16.90
CA ARG A 9 -13.00 -2.98 16.90
C ARG A 9 -11.70 -2.44 16.31
N GLY A 10 -10.75 -2.07 17.17
CA GLY A 10 -9.36 -1.92 16.78
C GLY A 10 -8.80 -3.28 16.39
N TYR A 11 -8.16 -3.36 15.23
CA TYR A 11 -7.39 -4.52 14.83
C TYR A 11 -6.11 -4.55 15.67
N ALA A 12 -5.96 -5.59 16.48
CA ALA A 12 -4.71 -5.91 17.16
C ALA A 12 -4.44 -7.40 16.89
N ARG A 13 -3.38 -7.72 16.16
CA ARG A 13 -2.92 -9.10 15.93
C ARG A 13 -1.76 -9.37 16.89
N GLN A 14 -1.89 -10.41 17.74
CA GLN A 14 -0.91 -10.80 18.77
C GLN A 14 -0.18 -12.09 18.38
N ALA A 15 1.14 -12.11 18.63
CA ALA A 15 2.06 -13.24 18.39
C ALA A 15 2.41 -14.02 19.68
N LEU A 16 2.84 -15.28 19.55
CA LEU A 16 3.51 -16.04 20.63
C LEU A 16 4.54 -17.07 20.11
N ILE A 17 5.59 -17.27 20.93
CA ILE A 17 7.02 -17.51 20.60
C ILE A 17 7.48 -18.98 20.76
N GLY A 18 8.56 -19.37 20.05
CA GLY A 18 9.49 -20.45 20.46
C GLY A 18 10.78 -20.55 19.60
N ALA A 19 11.96 -20.30 20.19
CA ALA A 19 13.25 -20.05 19.52
C ALA A 19 14.25 -21.23 19.44
N ALA A 20 15.20 -21.16 18.46
CA ALA A 20 16.63 -21.58 18.45
C ALA A 20 17.09 -21.88 17.01
N GLY A 21 18.25 -21.53 16.42
CA GLY A 21 19.47 -20.79 16.79
C GLY A 21 20.64 -21.19 15.84
N ALA A 22 21.41 -20.19 15.36
CA ALA A 22 22.76 -20.22 14.72
C ALA A 22 22.97 -21.05 13.42
N GLY A 23 23.73 -20.66 12.38
CA GLY A 23 24.64 -19.56 12.09
C GLY A 23 25.77 -20.08 11.17
N ALA A 24 26.18 -19.37 10.10
CA ALA A 24 27.54 -19.42 9.52
C ALA A 24 27.70 -18.47 8.31
N VAL A 25 28.83 -17.77 8.31
CA VAL A 25 29.36 -16.83 7.30
C VAL A 25 30.20 -17.59 6.26
N PHE A 26 30.20 -17.16 4.99
CA PHE A 26 31.35 -17.34 4.10
C PHE A 26 31.58 -16.16 3.15
N ALA A 27 32.86 -15.81 3.01
CA ALA A 27 33.38 -14.62 2.36
C ALA A 27 33.62 -14.80 0.85
N GLY A 28 33.66 -13.66 0.16
CA GLY A 28 33.60 -13.51 -1.30
C GLY A 28 34.83 -13.94 -2.12
N ILE A 29 34.66 -13.88 -3.44
CA ILE A 29 35.73 -13.74 -4.43
C ILE A 29 35.23 -12.78 -5.52
N PHE A 30 35.97 -11.70 -5.77
CA PHE A 30 35.70 -10.72 -6.83
C PHE A 30 36.09 -11.28 -8.21
N GLY A 31 35.12 -11.41 -9.11
CA GLY A 31 35.33 -11.61 -10.55
C GLY A 31 35.02 -10.33 -11.32
N THR A 32 35.78 -10.06 -12.38
CA THR A 32 35.61 -8.90 -13.29
C THR A 32 34.21 -8.86 -13.91
N PRO A 33 33.59 -7.68 -14.10
CA PRO A 33 32.25 -7.59 -14.71
C PRO A 33 32.31 -8.00 -16.19
N PRO A 34 31.36 -8.81 -16.69
CA PRO A 34 31.26 -9.10 -18.11
C PRO A 34 30.76 -7.86 -18.89
N GLU A 35 31.28 -7.67 -20.11
CA GLU A 35 30.77 -6.68 -21.06
C GLU A 35 29.26 -6.90 -21.34
N PRO A 36 28.47 -5.84 -21.54
CA PRO A 36 27.04 -5.99 -21.79
C PRO A 36 26.80 -6.71 -23.11
N ALA A 37 26.12 -7.86 -23.02
CA ALA A 37 25.62 -8.59 -24.18
C ALA A 37 24.61 -7.70 -24.92
N THR A 38 24.84 -7.48 -26.22
CA THR A 38 23.85 -6.91 -27.12
C THR A 38 22.65 -7.86 -27.22
N ALA A 39 21.57 -7.52 -26.53
CA ALA A 39 20.29 -8.21 -26.65
C ALA A 39 19.55 -7.76 -27.90
N GLU A 40 19.02 -8.71 -28.67
CA GLU A 40 18.14 -8.47 -29.81
C GLU A 40 16.80 -7.90 -29.33
N ALA A 41 16.33 -6.87 -30.03
CA ALA A 41 15.08 -6.17 -29.76
C ALA A 41 13.85 -7.04 -30.03
N GLY A 42 13.05 -7.28 -29.00
CA GLY A 42 11.71 -7.85 -29.06
C GLY A 42 10.91 -7.39 -27.85
N ALA A 43 9.80 -6.67 -28.12
CA ALA A 43 8.93 -5.92 -27.20
C ALA A 43 9.47 -4.55 -26.74
N GLU A 44 9.15 -3.50 -27.49
CA GLU A 44 9.29 -2.11 -27.04
C GLU A 44 8.17 -1.77 -26.05
N GLY A 45 8.51 -1.78 -24.77
CA GLY A 45 7.85 -1.10 -23.67
C GLY A 45 8.94 -0.77 -22.65
N VAL A 46 8.91 0.41 -22.03
CA VAL A 46 9.74 0.62 -20.83
C VAL A 46 9.34 -0.50 -19.87
N PRO A 47 10.27 -1.30 -19.30
CA PRO A 47 9.89 -2.27 -18.29
C PRO A 47 9.17 -1.52 -17.18
N GLU A 48 7.90 -1.87 -16.95
CA GLU A 48 7.12 -1.32 -15.85
C GLU A 48 7.87 -1.56 -14.53
N ALA A 49 7.65 -0.71 -13.52
CA ALA A 49 8.18 -0.96 -12.20
C ALA A 49 7.67 -2.34 -11.70
N PRO A 50 8.48 -3.10 -10.94
CA PRO A 50 7.97 -4.31 -10.31
C PRO A 50 6.86 -3.97 -9.31
N ILE A 51 5.94 -4.89 -9.10
CA ILE A 51 5.01 -4.80 -7.97
C ILE A 51 5.81 -5.08 -6.70
N VAL A 52 5.74 -4.18 -5.72
CA VAL A 52 6.25 -4.41 -4.36
C VAL A 52 5.09 -4.82 -3.46
N PHE A 53 5.31 -5.77 -2.56
CA PHE A 53 4.29 -6.25 -1.63
C PHE A 53 4.90 -6.80 -0.34
N ALA A 54 4.12 -6.81 0.74
CA ALA A 54 4.53 -7.36 2.03
C ALA A 54 4.03 -8.80 2.21
N ALA A 55 4.88 -9.76 2.57
CA ALA A 55 4.45 -11.15 2.79
C ALA A 55 5.38 -11.93 3.74
N ASP A 56 4.89 -13.05 4.31
CA ASP A 56 5.72 -14.03 5.05
C ASP A 56 6.04 -15.24 4.15
N LEU A 57 6.79 -15.02 3.07
CA LEU A 57 7.22 -16.13 2.18
C LEU A 57 8.41 -16.90 2.74
N ALA A 58 9.16 -16.31 3.68
CA ALA A 58 10.28 -16.95 4.35
C ALA A 58 9.83 -17.90 5.49
N GLY A 59 8.59 -17.80 5.95
CA GLY A 59 8.03 -18.60 7.05
C GLY A 59 8.64 -18.23 8.40
N THR A 60 9.01 -16.97 8.58
CA THR A 60 9.66 -16.47 9.81
C THR A 60 8.65 -16.05 10.87
N GLY A 61 7.36 -15.94 10.50
CA GLY A 61 6.30 -15.45 11.38
C GLY A 61 6.19 -13.92 11.41
N GLY A 62 6.92 -13.22 10.54
CA GLY A 62 6.82 -11.78 10.29
C GLY A 62 6.87 -11.51 8.79
N THR A 63 6.39 -10.35 8.35
CA THR A 63 6.37 -9.97 6.94
C THR A 63 7.65 -9.25 6.52
N ASP A 64 8.08 -9.53 5.29
CA ASP A 64 9.12 -8.76 4.59
C ASP A 64 8.56 -8.21 3.28
N LEU A 65 9.26 -7.25 2.70
CA LEU A 65 8.95 -6.77 1.37
C LEU A 65 9.54 -7.70 0.32
N TYR A 66 8.76 -7.93 -0.73
CA TYR A 66 9.14 -8.66 -1.93
C TYR A 66 8.78 -7.83 -3.15
N THR A 67 9.53 -8.04 -4.24
CA THR A 67 9.20 -7.49 -5.55
C THR A 67 8.95 -8.59 -6.55
N VAL A 68 8.12 -8.32 -7.54
CA VAL A 68 7.88 -9.24 -8.66
C VAL A 68 7.71 -8.45 -9.97
N ASN A 69 8.30 -8.97 -11.03
CA ASN A 69 8.10 -8.48 -12.40
C ASN A 69 7.21 -9.48 -13.15
N GLY A 70 5.94 -9.12 -13.40
CA GLY A 70 4.97 -10.01 -14.06
C GLY A 70 4.76 -11.34 -13.32
N ALA A 71 4.68 -12.46 -14.04
CA ALA A 71 4.50 -13.80 -13.46
C ALA A 71 5.81 -14.46 -12.96
N GLY A 72 6.77 -13.65 -12.52
CA GLY A 72 8.08 -14.10 -12.04
C GLY A 72 8.06 -14.64 -10.60
N ALA A 73 9.19 -15.20 -10.16
CA ALA A 73 9.37 -15.55 -8.75
C ALA A 73 9.60 -14.27 -7.92
N PRO A 74 8.97 -14.10 -6.75
CA PRO A 74 9.22 -12.96 -5.88
C PRO A 74 10.67 -12.88 -5.39
N GLU A 75 11.23 -11.67 -5.38
CA GLU A 75 12.55 -11.38 -4.83
C GLU A 75 12.41 -10.62 -3.51
N ARG A 76 13.01 -11.15 -2.43
CA ARG A 76 12.97 -10.52 -1.10
C ARG A 76 13.85 -9.27 -1.07
N ILE A 77 13.30 -8.16 -0.58
CA ILE A 77 13.95 -6.85 -0.49
C ILE A 77 14.45 -6.54 0.92
N THR A 78 13.69 -6.92 1.94
CA THR A 78 14.03 -6.68 3.35
C THR A 78 14.26 -7.97 4.11
N GLU A 79 15.05 -7.88 5.17
CA GLU A 79 15.11 -8.90 6.22
C GLU A 79 14.95 -8.20 7.56
N THR A 80 13.70 -8.00 7.99
CA THR A 80 13.40 -7.27 9.23
C THR A 80 13.22 -8.21 10.42
N ALA A 81 13.41 -7.66 11.62
CA ALA A 81 13.05 -8.32 12.88
C ALA A 81 11.59 -8.06 13.29
N GLY A 82 10.93 -7.10 12.64
CA GLY A 82 9.52 -6.75 12.82
C GLY A 82 8.64 -7.29 11.69
N ASN A 83 7.61 -6.52 11.35
CA ASN A 83 6.68 -6.76 10.25
C ASN A 83 6.77 -5.59 9.27
N ALA A 84 7.38 -5.81 8.11
CA ALA A 84 7.33 -4.84 7.03
C ALA A 84 5.93 -4.85 6.40
N ALA A 85 5.30 -3.69 6.25
CA ALA A 85 3.98 -3.52 5.68
C ALA A 85 3.89 -2.28 4.79
N GLU A 86 2.81 -2.18 4.02
CA GLU A 86 2.44 -0.98 3.26
C GLU A 86 3.59 -0.37 2.42
N PRO A 87 4.20 -1.13 1.50
CA PRO A 87 5.29 -0.61 0.71
C PRO A 87 4.79 0.40 -0.33
N ALA A 88 5.61 1.42 -0.62
CA ALA A 88 5.38 2.36 -1.71
C ALA A 88 6.67 2.75 -2.44
N TRP A 89 6.62 2.73 -3.76
CA TRP A 89 7.71 3.13 -4.64
C TRP A 89 7.97 4.63 -4.59
N SER A 90 9.25 5.00 -4.55
CA SER A 90 9.66 6.40 -4.71
C SER A 90 9.87 6.73 -6.19
N PRO A 91 9.10 7.68 -6.77
CA PRO A 91 9.25 8.07 -8.16
C PRO A 91 10.67 8.55 -8.48
N GLY A 92 11.35 7.82 -9.37
CA GLY A 92 12.67 8.21 -9.91
C GLY A 92 13.87 8.09 -8.96
N ARG A 93 13.68 7.63 -7.71
CA ARG A 93 14.78 7.52 -6.72
C ARG A 93 15.26 6.09 -6.47
N GLY A 94 14.48 5.09 -6.87
CA GLY A 94 14.84 3.69 -6.65
C GLY A 94 14.90 3.32 -5.17
N GLU A 95 14.02 3.91 -4.37
CA GLU A 95 13.77 3.56 -2.97
C GLU A 95 12.32 3.07 -2.82
N ILE A 96 12.07 2.30 -1.76
CA ILE A 96 10.75 1.85 -1.31
C ILE A 96 10.58 2.38 0.11
N ALA A 97 9.51 3.12 0.37
CA ALA A 97 9.08 3.45 1.73
C ALA A 97 8.15 2.35 2.25
N PHE A 98 8.16 2.09 3.56
CA PHE A 98 7.31 1.07 4.17
C PHE A 98 7.19 1.30 5.69
N THR A 99 6.23 0.65 6.33
CA THR A 99 6.09 0.64 7.79
C THR A 99 6.75 -0.61 8.41
N ASP A 100 7.37 -0.47 9.59
CA ASP A 100 7.98 -1.59 10.32
C ASP A 100 7.86 -1.42 11.84
N ASP A 101 7.55 -2.51 12.55
CA ASP A 101 7.30 -2.54 13.99
C ASP A 101 8.43 -3.19 14.84
N ALA A 102 9.63 -3.42 14.28
CA ALA A 102 10.76 -4.07 14.95
C ALA A 102 11.20 -3.41 16.27
N GLY A 103 10.81 -2.16 16.51
CA GLY A 103 11.15 -1.37 17.69
C GLY A 103 10.00 -1.04 18.64
N GLY A 104 8.74 -1.41 18.32
CA GLY A 104 7.56 -0.97 19.07
C GLY A 104 6.38 -0.59 18.16
N PRO A 105 5.73 0.57 18.36
CA PRO A 105 4.79 1.09 17.36
C PRO A 105 5.45 1.20 15.98
N ALA A 106 4.70 0.98 14.90
CA ALA A 106 5.25 1.04 13.57
C ALA A 106 5.79 2.44 13.24
N ASP A 107 6.95 2.49 12.60
CA ASP A 107 7.52 3.71 12.05
C ASP A 107 7.73 3.56 10.54
N LEU A 108 8.00 4.67 9.86
CA LEU A 108 8.40 4.67 8.47
C LEU A 108 9.87 4.34 8.30
N TYR A 109 10.14 3.49 7.33
CA TYR A 109 11.46 3.11 6.86
C TYR A 109 11.56 3.34 5.35
N ALA A 110 12.78 3.42 4.85
CA ALA A 110 13.08 3.34 3.42
C ALA A 110 14.20 2.34 3.16
N VAL A 111 14.11 1.63 2.05
CA VAL A 111 15.12 0.69 1.55
C VAL A 111 15.34 0.91 0.06
N GLY A 112 16.52 0.58 -0.46
CA GLY A 112 16.77 0.62 -1.90
C GLY A 112 15.93 -0.42 -2.66
N ALA A 113 15.60 -0.14 -3.92
CA ALA A 113 14.86 -1.05 -4.79
C ALA A 113 15.52 -2.43 -4.97
N GLY A 114 16.85 -2.47 -4.88
CA GLY A 114 17.64 -3.71 -4.91
C GLY A 114 17.83 -4.35 -3.53
N GLY A 115 17.07 -3.90 -2.52
CA GLY A 115 17.26 -4.27 -1.12
C GLY A 115 18.39 -3.52 -0.43
N GLY A 116 18.79 -4.04 0.73
CA GLY A 116 19.82 -3.48 1.59
C GLY A 116 19.33 -3.26 3.02
N GLU A 117 20.12 -2.56 3.82
CA GLU A 117 19.75 -2.22 5.20
C GLU A 117 18.72 -1.07 5.19
N PRO A 118 17.50 -1.27 5.72
CA PRO A 118 16.52 -0.20 5.80
C PRO A 118 16.96 0.94 6.71
N ARG A 119 16.69 2.18 6.29
CA ARG A 119 16.86 3.38 7.12
C ARG A 119 15.54 3.79 7.74
N ARG A 120 15.51 4.00 9.06
CA ARG A 120 14.36 4.57 9.77
C ARG A 120 14.20 6.05 9.39
N ILE A 121 12.98 6.47 9.05
CA ILE A 121 12.61 7.84 8.64
C ILE A 121 11.96 8.61 9.80
N THR A 122 11.12 7.93 10.59
CA THR A 122 10.37 8.51 11.72
C THR A 122 10.68 7.77 13.02
N GLU A 123 10.50 8.43 14.16
CA GLU A 123 10.64 7.78 15.47
C GLU A 123 9.42 8.07 16.34
N ASP A 124 8.79 7.01 16.84
CA ASP A 124 7.71 7.05 17.82
C ASP A 124 6.44 7.75 17.32
N LEU A 125 6.20 7.70 16.00
CA LEU A 125 5.02 8.32 15.40
C LEU A 125 3.85 7.35 15.19
N ALA A 126 4.02 6.05 15.43
CA ALA A 126 2.95 5.06 15.29
C ALA A 126 2.18 5.23 13.96
N GLU A 127 2.94 5.39 12.88
CA GLU A 127 2.38 5.58 11.54
C GLU A 127 1.93 4.21 11.05
N GLN A 128 0.63 4.06 10.78
CA GLN A 128 -0.04 2.77 10.60
C GLN A 128 -0.86 2.69 9.31
N GLY A 129 -0.93 3.78 8.53
CA GLY A 129 -1.64 3.79 7.26
C GLY A 129 -0.73 4.30 6.15
N GLY A 130 -0.52 3.41 5.18
CA GLY A 130 0.61 3.32 4.27
C GLY A 130 1.27 4.62 3.79
N PRO A 131 2.62 4.67 3.76
CA PRO A 131 3.32 5.75 3.08
C PRO A 131 2.95 5.75 1.60
N THR A 132 2.75 6.94 1.04
CA THR A 132 2.68 7.15 -0.41
C THR A 132 3.65 8.27 -0.77
N TRP A 133 4.35 8.14 -1.90
CA TRP A 133 5.26 9.16 -2.36
C TRP A 133 4.55 10.17 -3.25
N ALA A 134 4.85 11.46 -3.02
CA ALA A 134 4.49 12.46 -3.99
C ALA A 134 5.26 12.22 -5.30
N PRO A 135 4.70 12.59 -6.46
CA PRO A 135 5.37 12.50 -7.76
C PRO A 135 6.72 13.24 -7.87
N ASP A 136 6.99 14.17 -6.96
CA ASP A 136 8.30 14.85 -6.86
C ASP A 136 9.40 13.98 -6.23
N GLY A 137 9.05 12.85 -5.62
CA GLY A 137 9.94 11.95 -4.91
C GLY A 137 10.57 12.58 -3.65
N GLU A 138 10.08 13.73 -3.20
CA GLU A 138 10.62 14.46 -2.03
C GLU A 138 9.67 14.40 -0.84
N ARG A 139 8.37 14.27 -1.10
CA ARG A 139 7.35 14.22 -0.06
C ARG A 139 6.77 12.82 0.09
N ILE A 140 6.50 12.45 1.33
CA ILE A 140 5.76 11.24 1.70
C ILE A 140 4.49 11.70 2.41
N ALA A 141 3.34 11.13 2.05
CA ALA A 141 2.15 11.22 2.89
C ALA A 141 1.98 9.90 3.65
N CYS A 142 1.51 9.98 4.88
CA CYS A 142 1.20 8.82 5.72
C CYS A 142 0.01 9.16 6.60
N SER A 143 -0.60 8.14 7.19
CA SER A 143 -1.66 8.35 8.16
C SER A 143 -1.34 7.70 9.51
N ASP A 144 -1.82 8.38 10.55
CA ASP A 144 -1.79 7.90 11.93
C ASP A 144 -3.24 7.66 12.37
N ASP A 145 -3.58 6.39 12.62
CA ASP A 145 -4.86 5.98 13.22
C ASP A 145 -4.63 5.28 14.56
N GLU A 146 -3.58 5.65 15.31
CA GLU A 146 -3.30 5.06 16.61
C GLU A 146 -4.49 5.34 17.56
N PRO A 147 -5.23 4.30 18.02
CA PRO A 147 -6.47 4.50 18.78
C PRO A 147 -6.29 5.21 20.13
N ARG A 148 -5.04 5.33 20.60
CA ARG A 148 -4.68 5.98 21.85
C ARG A 148 -4.39 7.47 21.66
N ARG A 149 -4.12 7.92 20.44
CA ARG A 149 -3.93 9.34 20.17
C ARG A 149 -5.28 10.06 20.12
N PRO A 150 -5.34 11.31 20.62
CA PRO A 150 -6.52 12.12 20.43
C PRO A 150 -6.74 12.37 18.93
N PRO A 151 -7.99 12.41 18.43
CA PRO A 151 -8.27 12.61 17.00
C PRO A 151 -7.65 13.88 16.38
N GLN A 152 -7.31 14.87 17.21
CA GLN A 152 -6.62 16.08 16.78
C GLN A 152 -5.15 15.84 16.42
N GLU A 153 -4.57 14.71 16.82
CA GLU A 153 -3.17 14.30 16.59
C GLU A 153 -3.08 13.09 15.65
N SER A 154 -4.21 12.63 15.11
CA SER A 154 -4.35 11.53 14.14
C SER A 154 -4.81 12.09 12.79
N GLY A 155 -4.55 11.36 11.71
CA GLY A 155 -4.96 11.74 10.34
C GLY A 155 -3.83 11.73 9.34
N VAL A 156 -4.04 12.43 8.22
CA VAL A 156 -3.09 12.48 7.11
C VAL A 156 -2.00 13.51 7.39
N HIS A 157 -0.76 13.08 7.26
CA HIS A 157 0.44 13.88 7.43
C HIS A 157 1.24 13.90 6.14
N VAL A 158 1.92 15.02 5.87
CA VAL A 158 2.90 15.12 4.78
C VAL A 158 4.25 15.51 5.33
N ARG A 159 5.27 14.77 4.92
CA ARG A 159 6.67 14.97 5.30
C ARG A 159 7.51 15.24 4.06
N ALA A 160 8.27 16.33 4.07
CA ALA A 160 9.30 16.58 3.06
C ALA A 160 10.66 16.06 3.55
N GLY A 161 11.22 15.04 2.89
CA GLY A 161 12.64 14.67 2.97
C GLY A 161 13.26 14.57 4.36
N GLY A 162 12.60 13.96 5.34
CA GLY A 162 13.16 13.80 6.70
C GLY A 162 12.87 14.97 7.67
N GLY A 163 12.13 15.99 7.26
CA GLY A 163 11.70 17.11 8.12
C GLY A 163 10.35 16.87 8.81
N ASP A 164 10.03 17.60 9.87
CA ASP A 164 8.82 17.39 10.69
C ASP A 164 7.54 17.24 9.85
N PRO A 165 6.67 16.26 10.16
CA PRO A 165 5.42 16.07 9.43
C PRO A 165 4.49 17.27 9.63
N VAL A 166 3.81 17.67 8.56
CA VAL A 166 2.72 18.63 8.60
C VAL A 166 1.41 17.85 8.57
N GLN A 167 0.64 17.94 9.65
CA GLN A 167 -0.70 17.38 9.70
C GLN A 167 -1.64 18.19 8.80
N LEU A 168 -2.32 17.52 7.88
CA LEU A 168 -3.25 18.13 6.94
C LEU A 168 -4.71 17.95 7.37
N THR A 169 -5.02 16.91 8.13
CA THR A 169 -6.40 16.54 8.50
C THR A 169 -6.51 16.07 9.95
N GLU A 170 -7.70 16.19 10.53
CA GLU A 170 -8.07 15.48 11.77
C GLU A 170 -8.74 14.15 11.38
N GLY A 171 -8.05 13.04 11.61
CA GLY A 171 -8.45 11.71 11.16
C GLY A 171 -8.30 11.50 9.63
N GLY A 172 -8.60 10.29 9.20
CA GLY A 172 -8.40 9.83 7.84
C GLY A 172 -7.28 8.79 7.73
N ARG A 173 -7.39 7.92 6.73
CA ARG A 173 -6.53 6.76 6.50
C ARG A 173 -6.29 6.55 5.00
N ASP A 174 -5.30 5.74 4.69
CA ASP A 174 -4.96 5.28 3.34
C ASP A 174 -4.78 6.47 2.36
N PRO A 175 -3.84 7.40 2.65
CA PRO A 175 -3.63 8.56 1.80
C PRO A 175 -2.98 8.16 0.48
N ASP A 176 -3.39 8.79 -0.62
CA ASP A 176 -2.72 8.64 -1.91
C ASP A 176 -2.60 9.96 -2.69
N TRP A 177 -1.46 10.18 -3.33
CA TRP A 177 -1.14 11.41 -4.04
C TRP A 177 -1.76 11.47 -5.43
N ASP A 178 -2.35 12.62 -5.77
CA ASP A 178 -2.59 12.94 -7.18
C ASP A 178 -1.27 13.31 -7.89
N GLY A 179 -1.32 14.07 -8.99
CA GLY A 179 -0.16 14.68 -9.65
C GLY A 179 0.68 15.67 -8.80
N GLY A 180 0.72 15.52 -7.46
CA GLY A 180 1.60 16.22 -6.51
C GLY A 180 0.97 17.42 -5.80
N SER A 181 -0.31 17.65 -5.99
CA SER A 181 -1.02 18.84 -5.48
C SER A 181 -2.06 18.55 -4.40
N HIS A 182 -2.61 17.34 -4.43
CA HIS A 182 -3.62 16.90 -3.49
C HIS A 182 -3.38 15.45 -3.08
N ILE A 183 -4.02 15.08 -1.97
CA ILE A 183 -4.03 13.73 -1.44
C ILE A 183 -5.48 13.29 -1.28
N ALA A 184 -5.86 12.16 -1.86
CA ALA A 184 -7.11 11.47 -1.53
C ALA A 184 -6.91 10.62 -0.28
N TYR A 185 -7.96 10.42 0.50
CA TYR A 185 -7.90 9.56 1.67
C TYR A 185 -9.31 9.09 2.06
N ALA A 186 -9.40 7.95 2.73
CA ALA A 186 -10.63 7.45 3.32
C ALA A 186 -10.85 8.04 4.71
N GLY A 187 -12.09 8.40 5.03
CA GLY A 187 -12.47 8.94 6.33
C GLY A 187 -13.94 8.67 6.61
N THR A 188 -14.52 9.41 7.56
CA THR A 188 -15.93 9.27 7.91
C THR A 188 -16.66 10.62 7.92
N ASP A 189 -17.94 10.62 7.55
CA ASP A 189 -18.89 11.69 7.85
C ASP A 189 -20.00 11.11 8.74
N GLY A 190 -19.97 11.44 10.03
CA GLY A 190 -20.80 10.75 11.02
C GLY A 190 -20.44 9.27 11.14
N ASP A 191 -21.36 8.39 10.73
CA ASP A 191 -21.20 6.92 10.73
C ASP A 191 -20.96 6.36 9.31
N GLU A 192 -20.85 7.22 8.29
CA GLU A 192 -20.70 6.81 6.89
C GLU A 192 -19.24 6.91 6.43
N ASP A 193 -18.71 5.85 5.84
CA ASP A 193 -17.40 5.89 5.19
C ASP A 193 -17.47 6.80 3.96
N THR A 194 -16.44 7.62 3.81
CA THR A 194 -16.41 8.75 2.87
C THR A 194 -15.01 8.92 2.30
N LEU A 195 -14.93 9.22 1.00
CA LEU A 195 -13.68 9.64 0.36
C LEU A 195 -13.57 11.15 0.39
N TYR A 196 -12.39 11.62 0.77
CA TYR A 196 -12.03 13.03 0.87
C TYR A 196 -10.79 13.33 0.03
N ARG A 197 -10.56 14.62 -0.21
CA ARG A 197 -9.32 15.15 -0.76
C ARG A 197 -8.85 16.36 0.03
N VAL A 198 -7.55 16.46 0.29
CA VAL A 198 -6.92 17.64 0.91
C VAL A 198 -5.81 18.18 0.01
N SER A 199 -5.54 19.48 0.09
CA SER A 199 -4.39 20.07 -0.61
C SER A 199 -3.11 19.77 0.16
N ALA A 200 -2.04 19.46 -0.58
CA ALA A 200 -0.73 19.20 0.01
C ALA A 200 -0.10 20.43 0.69
N ASP A 201 -0.57 21.64 0.34
CA ASP A 201 -0.16 22.90 0.98
C ASP A 201 -1.01 23.25 2.22
N GLY A 202 -1.89 22.33 2.62
CA GLY A 202 -2.86 22.52 3.71
C GLY A 202 -4.16 23.17 3.25
N GLY A 203 -5.07 23.31 4.22
CA GLY A 203 -6.44 23.75 3.98
C GLY A 203 -7.45 22.77 4.58
N GLY A 204 -8.73 23.04 4.35
CA GLY A 204 -9.79 22.14 4.81
C GLY A 204 -9.97 20.94 3.87
N PRO A 205 -10.32 19.76 4.40
CA PRO A 205 -10.79 18.64 3.60
C PRO A 205 -11.92 19.02 2.65
N ARG A 206 -11.88 18.48 1.44
CA ARG A 206 -12.98 18.50 0.48
C ARG A 206 -13.61 17.12 0.42
N PHE A 207 -14.90 17.05 0.70
CA PHE A 207 -15.73 15.86 0.47
C PHE A 207 -15.75 15.49 -1.02
N LEU A 208 -15.56 14.21 -1.34
CA LEU A 208 -15.73 13.67 -2.69
C LEU A 208 -17.04 12.89 -2.80
N ALA A 209 -17.17 11.80 -2.04
CA ALA A 209 -18.36 10.94 -2.04
C ALA A 209 -18.51 10.17 -0.72
N ALA A 210 -19.76 9.96 -0.30
CA ALA A 210 -20.13 9.08 0.80
C ALA A 210 -20.65 7.75 0.25
N PHE A 211 -20.45 6.68 1.01
CA PHE A 211 -20.83 5.33 0.62
C PHE A 211 -21.72 4.70 1.70
N PRO A 212 -23.01 5.08 1.79
CA PRO A 212 -23.88 4.64 2.87
C PRO A 212 -24.04 3.12 2.93
N GLY A 213 -23.63 2.54 4.06
CA GLY A 213 -23.71 1.10 4.30
C GLY A 213 -22.65 0.27 3.58
N SER A 214 -21.68 0.91 2.93
CA SER A 214 -20.45 0.28 2.46
C SER A 214 -19.27 0.76 3.33
N GLU A 215 -18.21 -0.03 3.34
CA GLU A 215 -16.89 0.41 3.78
C GLU A 215 -16.05 0.75 2.55
N VAL A 216 -15.25 1.81 2.61
CA VAL A 216 -14.34 2.18 1.51
C VAL A 216 -12.93 2.45 2.04
N SER A 217 -11.91 2.04 1.29
CA SER A 217 -10.51 2.28 1.60
C SER A 217 -9.61 2.23 0.37
N ASP A 218 -8.32 2.46 0.61
CA ASP A 218 -7.24 2.34 -0.36
C ASP A 218 -7.54 3.10 -1.67
N PRO A 219 -7.86 4.41 -1.58
CA PRO A 219 -7.91 5.22 -2.78
C PRO A 219 -6.53 5.22 -3.44
N ASP A 220 -6.51 5.00 -4.74
CA ASP A 220 -5.29 5.00 -5.54
C ASP A 220 -5.54 5.78 -6.84
N TRP A 221 -4.81 6.89 -7.00
CA TRP A 221 -4.93 7.78 -8.13
C TRP A 221 -4.36 7.12 -9.37
N HIS A 222 -5.19 7.07 -10.41
CA HIS A 222 -4.70 6.67 -11.71
C HIS A 222 -3.63 7.68 -12.20
N PRO A 223 -2.56 7.24 -12.90
CA PRO A 223 -1.48 8.11 -13.39
C PRO A 223 -1.90 9.31 -14.26
N ASP A 224 -3.12 9.28 -14.82
CA ASP A 224 -3.72 10.41 -15.57
C ASP A 224 -4.15 11.60 -14.66
N GLY A 225 -4.24 11.41 -13.34
CA GLY A 225 -4.71 12.40 -12.38
C GLY A 225 -6.19 12.78 -12.48
N VAL A 226 -6.97 12.00 -13.24
CA VAL A 226 -8.39 12.22 -13.52
C VAL A 226 -9.25 11.09 -12.96
N ARG A 227 -8.71 9.89 -12.78
CA ARG A 227 -9.43 8.73 -12.24
C ARG A 227 -8.82 8.26 -10.93
N MET A 228 -9.61 7.56 -10.14
CA MET A 228 -9.19 6.96 -8.88
C MET A 228 -9.81 5.56 -8.77
N LEU A 229 -9.00 4.60 -8.35
CA LEU A 229 -9.41 3.29 -7.90
C LEU A 229 -9.62 3.35 -6.39
N PHE A 230 -10.56 2.55 -5.86
CA PHE A 230 -10.66 2.30 -4.44
C PHE A 230 -11.31 0.94 -4.20
N TRP A 231 -11.05 0.38 -3.03
CA TRP A 231 -11.73 -0.81 -2.55
C TRP A 231 -13.05 -0.42 -1.86
N GLU A 232 -14.12 -1.15 -2.19
CA GLU A 232 -15.42 -1.01 -1.54
C GLU A 232 -15.89 -2.38 -1.04
N ARG A 233 -16.25 -2.46 0.24
CA ARG A 233 -16.98 -3.61 0.79
C ARG A 233 -18.43 -3.21 1.05
N THR A 234 -19.32 -3.75 0.23
CA THR A 234 -20.75 -3.45 0.31
C THR A 234 -21.37 -3.95 1.61
N GLY A 235 -22.54 -3.42 1.97
CA GLY A 235 -23.31 -3.90 3.12
C GLY A 235 -23.76 -5.36 3.03
N SER A 236 -23.76 -5.96 1.83
CA SER A 236 -23.97 -7.40 1.62
C SER A 236 -22.73 -8.25 1.89
N GLY A 237 -21.55 -7.64 1.99
CA GLY A 237 -20.26 -8.30 2.18
C GLY A 237 -19.46 -8.53 0.89
N GLU A 238 -20.02 -8.21 -0.28
CA GLU A 238 -19.31 -8.26 -1.57
C GLU A 238 -18.19 -7.22 -1.58
N ALA A 239 -16.97 -7.63 -1.91
CA ALA A 239 -15.82 -6.76 -2.15
C ALA A 239 -15.77 -6.35 -3.62
N ARG A 240 -15.49 -5.07 -3.88
CA ARG A 240 -15.43 -4.48 -5.21
C ARG A 240 -14.17 -3.64 -5.40
N LEU A 241 -13.62 -3.72 -6.60
CA LEU A 241 -12.68 -2.74 -7.11
C LEU A 241 -13.47 -1.74 -7.92
N THR A 242 -13.48 -0.48 -7.47
CA THR A 242 -14.32 0.56 -8.05
C THR A 242 -13.46 1.68 -8.59
N VAL A 243 -13.70 2.04 -9.85
CA VAL A 243 -13.06 3.19 -10.51
C VAL A 243 -14.06 4.32 -10.58
N ALA A 244 -13.64 5.53 -10.22
CA ALA A 244 -14.43 6.75 -10.33
C ALA A 244 -13.61 7.90 -10.91
N GLY A 245 -14.29 8.97 -11.31
CA GLY A 245 -13.62 10.22 -11.69
C GLY A 245 -13.02 10.94 -10.48
N ARG A 246 -12.25 12.00 -10.74
CA ARG A 246 -11.46 12.76 -9.75
C ARG A 246 -12.23 13.22 -8.52
N ASP A 247 -13.50 13.55 -8.67
CA ASP A 247 -14.34 13.99 -7.55
C ASP A 247 -15.22 12.84 -7.03
N ALA A 248 -14.76 11.58 -7.19
CA ALA A 248 -15.49 10.33 -6.92
C ALA A 248 -16.86 10.23 -7.64
N GLY A 249 -17.01 10.96 -8.75
CA GLY A 249 -18.19 10.94 -9.59
C GLY A 249 -18.24 9.72 -10.51
N ASP A 250 -19.46 9.29 -10.84
CA ASP A 250 -19.75 8.15 -11.73
C ASP A 250 -18.98 6.85 -11.39
N PRO A 251 -19.05 6.38 -10.12
CA PRO A 251 -18.33 5.17 -9.71
C PRO A 251 -18.81 3.94 -10.47
N ARG A 252 -17.85 3.14 -10.94
CA ARG A 252 -18.08 1.90 -11.68
C ARG A 252 -17.22 0.79 -11.08
N ALA A 253 -17.89 -0.25 -10.57
CA ALA A 253 -17.21 -1.49 -10.21
C ALA A 253 -16.63 -2.14 -11.47
N VAL A 254 -15.31 -2.34 -11.50
CA VAL A 254 -14.59 -3.05 -12.56
C VAL A 254 -14.40 -4.52 -12.23
N PHE A 255 -14.43 -4.88 -10.94
CA PHE A 255 -14.39 -6.25 -10.45
C PHE A 255 -15.18 -6.38 -9.15
N GLY A 256 -15.78 -7.55 -8.92
CA GLY A 256 -16.56 -7.87 -7.74
C GLY A 256 -16.39 -9.34 -7.35
N THR A 257 -16.28 -9.60 -6.05
CA THR A 257 -16.04 -10.95 -5.51
C THR A 257 -16.56 -11.08 -4.07
N ASP A 258 -16.87 -12.31 -3.66
CA ASP A 258 -17.13 -12.67 -2.26
C ASP A 258 -15.84 -13.02 -1.49
N ALA A 259 -14.70 -13.09 -2.19
CA ALA A 259 -13.39 -13.32 -1.60
C ALA A 259 -12.88 -12.10 -0.84
N ALA A 260 -11.96 -12.32 0.11
CA ALA A 260 -11.22 -11.23 0.72
C ALA A 260 -10.26 -10.63 -0.32
N VAL A 261 -10.26 -9.30 -0.42
CA VAL A 261 -9.36 -8.49 -1.25
C VAL A 261 -8.63 -7.52 -0.32
N GLY A 262 -7.38 -7.21 -0.62
CA GLY A 262 -6.59 -6.20 0.08
C GLY A 262 -5.44 -5.73 -0.80
N GLY A 263 -4.96 -4.50 -0.58
CA GLY A 263 -3.96 -3.86 -1.44
C GLY A 263 -4.48 -3.69 -2.87
N VAL A 264 -4.56 -2.46 -3.36
CA VAL A 264 -4.96 -2.19 -4.75
C VAL A 264 -4.03 -1.14 -5.31
N SER A 265 -3.56 -1.32 -6.55
CA SER A 265 -2.67 -0.36 -7.17
C SER A 265 -2.77 -0.39 -8.69
N TRP A 266 -2.83 0.77 -9.32
CA TRP A 266 -2.67 0.97 -10.75
C TRP A 266 -1.25 0.65 -11.18
N SER A 267 -1.11 0.03 -12.36
CA SER A 267 0.19 -0.01 -13.03
C SER A 267 0.67 1.40 -13.35
N PRO A 268 1.99 1.65 -13.48
CA PRO A 268 2.54 2.94 -13.89
C PRO A 268 2.00 3.42 -15.25
N SER A 269 1.62 2.48 -16.11
CA SER A 269 0.98 2.74 -17.40
C SER A 269 -0.50 3.12 -17.28
N GLY A 270 -1.15 2.75 -16.17
CA GLY A 270 -2.59 2.93 -15.94
C GLY A 270 -3.48 1.94 -16.69
N GLU A 271 -2.89 0.91 -17.30
CA GLU A 271 -3.63 -0.09 -18.10
C GLU A 271 -4.11 -1.27 -17.25
N LEU A 272 -3.38 -1.59 -16.18
CA LEU A 272 -3.65 -2.74 -15.32
C LEU A 272 -3.88 -2.32 -13.87
N ILE A 273 -4.59 -3.17 -13.12
CA ILE A 273 -4.78 -3.08 -11.68
C ILE A 273 -4.18 -4.32 -11.04
N ALA A 274 -3.29 -4.14 -10.08
CA ALA A 274 -2.81 -5.19 -9.18
C ALA A 274 -3.62 -5.19 -7.88
N PHE A 275 -3.95 -6.38 -7.37
CA PHE A 275 -4.61 -6.51 -6.07
C PHE A 275 -4.34 -7.87 -5.42
N ALA A 276 -4.29 -7.94 -4.09
CA ALA A 276 -4.21 -9.21 -3.39
C ALA A 276 -5.61 -9.79 -3.16
N MET A 277 -5.75 -11.10 -3.30
CA MET A 277 -7.04 -11.77 -3.13
C MET A 277 -6.87 -13.19 -2.60
N ASP A 278 -7.68 -13.57 -1.61
CA ASP A 278 -7.85 -14.97 -1.20
C ASP A 278 -8.85 -15.67 -2.14
N GLY A 279 -8.39 -15.88 -3.37
CA GLY A 279 -9.23 -16.36 -4.47
C GLY A 279 -9.47 -17.87 -4.46
N PRO A 280 -10.27 -18.38 -5.43
CA PRO A 280 -10.56 -19.81 -5.56
C PRO A 280 -9.31 -20.69 -5.76
N GLU A 281 -8.26 -20.11 -6.33
CA GLU A 281 -6.97 -20.76 -6.56
C GLU A 281 -6.00 -20.57 -5.39
N GLY A 282 -6.47 -20.03 -4.25
CA GLY A 282 -5.68 -19.65 -3.09
C GLY A 282 -5.24 -18.18 -3.13
N ASN A 283 -4.67 -17.72 -2.01
CA ASN A 283 -4.17 -16.37 -1.86
C ASN A 283 -3.04 -16.04 -2.86
N GLY A 284 -3.06 -14.82 -3.37
CA GLY A 284 -2.10 -14.37 -4.38
C GLY A 284 -2.29 -12.91 -4.77
N ILE A 285 -1.38 -12.43 -5.61
CA ILE A 285 -1.52 -11.14 -6.32
C ILE A 285 -2.11 -11.42 -7.70
N TYR A 286 -3.14 -10.65 -8.04
CA TYR A 286 -3.89 -10.79 -9.27
C TYR A 286 -3.81 -9.49 -10.08
N LEU A 287 -3.83 -9.64 -11.40
CA LEU A 287 -3.82 -8.54 -12.35
C LEU A 287 -5.15 -8.51 -13.11
N LEU A 288 -5.66 -7.30 -13.35
CA LEU A 288 -6.89 -7.06 -14.09
C LEU A 288 -6.71 -5.92 -15.09
N ASP A 289 -7.17 -6.12 -16.32
CA ASP A 289 -7.33 -5.04 -17.30
C ASP A 289 -8.48 -4.13 -16.89
N ALA A 290 -8.20 -2.84 -16.71
CA ALA A 290 -9.18 -1.90 -16.18
C ALA A 290 -10.22 -1.45 -17.23
N GLU A 291 -9.88 -1.49 -18.51
CA GLU A 291 -10.72 -1.01 -19.61
C GLU A 291 -11.62 -2.12 -20.17
N ASP A 292 -11.08 -3.34 -20.30
CA ASP A 292 -11.81 -4.55 -20.68
C ASP A 292 -11.69 -5.63 -19.60
N PRO A 293 -12.35 -5.43 -18.43
CA PRO A 293 -12.21 -6.32 -17.29
C PRO A 293 -12.76 -7.71 -17.60
N GLY A 294 -11.83 -8.61 -17.92
CA GLY A 294 -12.04 -10.05 -18.00
C GLY A 294 -11.99 -10.71 -16.62
N ALA A 295 -11.62 -11.99 -16.60
CA ALA A 295 -11.26 -12.65 -15.34
C ALA A 295 -9.84 -12.19 -14.94
N PRO A 296 -9.60 -11.87 -13.66
CA PRO A 296 -8.26 -11.50 -13.20
C PRO A 296 -7.31 -12.69 -13.32
N GLU A 297 -6.06 -12.41 -13.69
CA GLU A 297 -4.99 -13.39 -13.81
C GLU A 297 -4.13 -13.41 -12.54
N LYS A 298 -3.87 -14.59 -11.99
CA LYS A 298 -2.94 -14.71 -10.85
C LYS A 298 -1.49 -14.54 -11.32
N ALA A 299 -0.82 -13.50 -10.83
CA ALA A 299 0.60 -13.25 -11.10
C ALA A 299 1.51 -13.92 -10.06
N VAL A 300 1.12 -13.93 -8.78
CA VAL A 300 1.93 -14.49 -7.68
C VAL A 300 1.08 -15.36 -6.77
N ASP A 301 1.62 -16.51 -6.38
CA ASP A 301 1.04 -17.37 -5.34
C ASP A 301 1.60 -16.98 -3.96
N LEU A 302 0.72 -16.76 -2.98
CA LEU A 302 1.05 -16.31 -1.62
C LEU A 302 0.49 -17.29 -0.57
N PRO A 303 0.97 -18.54 -0.54
CA PRO A 303 0.37 -19.59 0.29
C PRO A 303 0.47 -19.26 1.78
N GLY A 304 -0.67 -19.26 2.46
CA GLY A 304 -0.73 -19.07 3.92
C GLY A 304 -0.56 -17.62 4.40
N SER A 305 -0.29 -16.67 3.51
CA SER A 305 -0.37 -15.24 3.81
C SER A 305 -1.84 -14.80 3.88
N GLN A 306 -2.12 -13.63 4.44
CA GLN A 306 -3.41 -12.94 4.31
C GLN A 306 -3.33 -11.97 3.11
N PRO A 307 -4.42 -11.29 2.70
CA PRO A 307 -4.30 -10.21 1.73
C PRO A 307 -3.20 -9.25 2.17
N VAL A 308 -2.37 -8.86 1.20
CA VAL A 308 -1.12 -8.13 1.43
C VAL A 308 -1.27 -6.70 0.93
N ASP A 309 -0.60 -5.76 1.59
CA ASP A 309 -0.40 -4.44 1.02
C ASP A 309 0.59 -4.54 -0.14
N LEU A 310 0.32 -3.79 -1.19
CA LEU A 310 1.13 -3.77 -2.40
C LEU A 310 1.09 -2.38 -3.06
N ASP A 311 2.10 -2.12 -3.86
CA ASP A 311 2.18 -0.95 -4.72
C ASP A 311 2.88 -1.31 -6.05
N TRP A 312 2.43 -0.68 -7.13
CA TRP A 312 2.97 -0.84 -8.47
C TRP A 312 3.40 0.50 -9.09
N SER A 313 3.00 1.64 -8.50
CA SER A 313 3.08 2.98 -9.09
C SER A 313 4.49 3.51 -9.42
#